data_AF-A0A5J4NBN4-F1
#
_entry.id   AF-A0A5J4NBN4-F1
#
_cell.length_a   1.000
_cell.length_b   1.000
_cell.length_c   1.000
_cell.angle_alpha   90.00
_cell.angle_beta   90.00
_cell.angle_gamma   90.00
#
_symmetry.space_group_name_H-M   'P 1'
#
loop_
_entity.id
_entity.type
_entity.pdbx_description
1 polymer ?
#
loop_
_entity_poly.entity_id
_entity_poly.type
_entity_poly.pdbx_seq_one_letter_code
_entity_poly.pdbx_strand_id
1 'polypeptide(L)'
;MLEFDWAEFISTKKRELGGLYWKYSSPVLVIVDGEVLGSDDVFRKWAEEKYECYDYRPLPLYSTLGLNAYINTLHQSNHTFVSMLITIGGERCGPLLLELYSDVLPKTCENFRALCTGEKKEIRKNEVESYNMHYKGTLFFRLVKNGWIQGGDVMYNRGNDGCSIYGRTFEDENFAIKHDRRGILSMANAGRHTNGSQFFITLAPTPWMDNVYVAFGRLVEGSMTLDKMEEVPTENERPIKEIRISDVRIVDPKDLSTKLV
;
A
#
# COMPACT_ATOMS: atom_id res chain seq x y z
N MET A 1 -0.96 9.20 11.34
CA MET A 1 -1.56 9.31 9.99
C MET A 1 -0.59 8.64 9.04
N LEU A 2 -1.06 7.66 8.26
CA LEU A 2 -0.20 6.96 7.31
C LEU A 2 0.12 7.85 6.10
N GLU A 3 1.12 7.45 5.30
CA GLU A 3 1.55 8.21 4.11
C GLU A 3 0.36 8.51 3.17
N PHE A 4 -0.49 7.51 2.94
CA PHE A 4 -1.66 7.61 2.06
C PHE A 4 -2.79 8.47 2.64
N ASP A 5 -3.00 8.43 3.96
CA ASP A 5 -4.04 9.22 4.61
C ASP A 5 -3.80 10.72 4.41
N TRP A 6 -2.52 11.15 4.39
CA TRP A 6 -2.17 12.55 4.15
C TRP A 6 -2.41 12.97 2.70
N ALA A 7 -2.00 12.15 1.74
CA ALA A 7 -2.24 12.43 0.32
C ALA A 7 -3.75 12.51 0.01
N GLU A 8 -4.54 11.60 0.60
CA GLU A 8 -6.00 11.60 0.49
C GLU A 8 -6.64 12.83 1.14
N PHE A 9 -6.19 13.20 2.34
CA PHE A 9 -6.63 14.42 3.02
C PHE A 9 -6.41 15.65 2.15
N ILE A 10 -5.21 15.80 1.59
CA ILE A 10 -4.88 16.92 0.71
C ILE A 10 -5.74 16.91 -0.56
N SER A 11 -5.91 15.76 -1.22
CA SER A 11 -6.76 15.63 -2.40
C SER A 11 -8.21 16.01 -2.11
N THR A 12 -8.75 15.51 -1.00
CA THR A 12 -10.12 15.79 -0.55
C THR A 12 -10.30 17.28 -0.28
N LYS A 13 -9.38 17.90 0.46
CA LYS A 13 -9.42 19.34 0.75
C LYS A 13 -9.34 20.19 -0.51
N LYS A 14 -8.53 19.81 -1.50
CA LYS A 14 -8.48 20.52 -2.79
C LYS A 14 -9.82 20.50 -3.52
N ARG A 15 -10.55 19.37 -3.50
CA ARG A 15 -11.89 19.29 -4.09
C ARG A 15 -12.90 20.11 -3.31
N GLU A 16 -12.90 20.02 -1.98
CA GLU A 16 -13.81 20.77 -1.11
C GLU A 16 -13.65 22.28 -1.27
N LEU A 17 -12.41 22.76 -1.38
CA LEU A 17 -12.11 24.19 -1.46
C LEU A 17 -12.42 24.82 -2.83
N GLY A 18 -12.61 24.01 -3.88
CA GLY A 18 -13.07 24.45 -5.20
C GLY A 18 -12.51 25.80 -5.67
N GLY A 19 -11.26 25.85 -6.12
CA GLY A 19 -10.65 27.10 -6.61
C GLY A 19 -9.12 27.16 -6.45
N LEU A 20 -8.58 28.38 -6.46
CA LEU A 20 -7.17 28.64 -6.16
C LEU A 20 -6.94 28.50 -4.66
N TYR A 21 -6.22 27.46 -4.25
CA TYR A 21 -5.76 27.27 -2.87
C TYR A 21 -4.27 27.59 -2.78
N TRP A 22 -3.87 28.12 -1.63
CA TRP A 22 -2.48 28.37 -1.28
C TRP A 22 -2.08 27.37 -0.21
N LYS A 23 -1.03 26.59 -0.50
CA LYS A 23 -0.42 25.71 0.50
C LYS A 23 0.68 26.50 1.20
N TYR A 24 0.69 26.46 2.53
CA TYR A 24 1.84 26.90 3.29
C TYR A 24 3.04 25.99 2.97
N SER A 25 4.18 26.58 2.65
CA SER A 25 5.35 25.84 2.15
C SER A 25 5.94 24.89 3.20
N SER A 26 5.86 25.26 4.48
CA SER A 26 6.32 24.39 5.58
C SER A 26 5.27 23.31 5.90
N PRO A 27 5.71 22.10 6.31
CA PRO A 27 4.82 21.06 6.82
C PRO A 27 4.07 21.47 8.10
N VAL A 28 4.54 22.49 8.82
CA VAL A 28 3.95 22.95 10.08
C VAL A 28 3.59 24.43 9.96
N LEU A 29 2.38 24.77 10.40
CA LEU A 29 1.92 26.15 10.57
C LEU A 29 1.60 26.36 12.05
N VAL A 30 2.26 27.34 12.67
CA VAL A 30 2.10 27.69 14.08
C VAL A 30 1.27 28.95 14.21
N ILE A 31 0.26 28.89 15.10
CA ILE A 31 -0.63 30.00 15.43
C ILE A 31 -0.52 30.23 16.94
N VAL A 32 -0.24 31.46 17.34
CA VAL A 32 -0.14 31.88 18.74
C VAL A 32 -1.12 33.01 18.97
N ASP A 33 -2.00 32.87 19.97
CA ASP A 33 -2.99 33.88 20.35
C ASP A 33 -3.89 34.35 19.18
N GLY A 34 -4.15 33.46 18.22
CA GLY A 34 -4.96 33.73 17.03
C GLY A 34 -4.18 34.35 15.86
N GLU A 35 -2.90 34.67 16.03
CA GLU A 35 -2.05 35.19 14.97
C GLU A 35 -1.13 34.10 14.38
N VAL A 36 -0.97 34.13 13.05
CA VAL A 36 -0.09 33.20 12.35
C VAL A 36 1.36 33.61 12.62
N LEU A 37 2.09 32.75 13.32
CA LEU A 37 3.50 32.95 13.60
C LEU A 37 4.39 32.46 12.44
N GLY A 38 4.02 31.35 11.79
CA GLY A 38 4.73 30.81 10.63
C GLY A 38 5.12 29.34 10.78
N SER A 39 6.35 28.98 10.38
CA SER A 39 6.84 27.61 10.46
C SER A 39 7.33 27.24 11.86
N ASP A 40 7.67 25.97 12.07
CA ASP A 40 8.32 25.48 13.28
C ASP A 40 9.66 26.19 13.57
N ASP A 41 10.44 26.51 12.53
CA ASP A 41 11.68 27.28 12.68
C ASP A 41 11.42 28.70 13.21
N VAL A 42 10.36 29.36 12.73
CA VAL A 42 9.97 30.71 13.20
C VAL A 42 9.46 30.64 14.62
N PHE A 43 8.68 29.60 14.95
CA PHE A 43 8.22 29.37 16.31
C PHE A 43 9.35 29.15 17.31
N ARG A 44 10.37 28.36 16.96
CA ARG A 44 11.54 28.15 17.82
C ARG A 44 12.24 29.47 18.13
N LYS A 45 12.52 30.28 17.12
CA LYS A 45 13.14 31.61 17.31
C LYS A 45 12.30 32.52 18.20
N TRP A 46 10.99 32.57 17.95
CA TRP A 46 10.06 33.36 18.76
C TRP A 46 10.01 32.89 20.23
N ALA A 47 10.03 31.58 20.47
CA ALA A 47 10.02 31.01 21.81
C ALA A 47 11.33 31.29 22.56
N GLU A 48 12.46 31.24 21.85
CA GLU A 48 13.78 31.62 22.37
C GLU A 48 13.80 33.11 22.76
N GLU A 49 13.36 34.00 21.85
CA GLU A 49 13.39 35.45 22.09
C GLU A 49 12.42 35.90 23.18
N LYS A 50 11.22 35.31 23.25
CA LYS A 50 10.16 35.77 24.15
C LYS A 50 10.15 35.10 25.52
N TYR A 51 10.63 33.86 25.61
CA TYR A 51 10.56 33.05 26.83
C TYR A 51 11.88 32.40 27.24
N GLU A 52 13.00 32.69 26.54
CA GLU A 52 14.29 32.03 26.77
C GLU A 52 14.20 30.50 26.71
N CYS A 53 13.24 30.00 25.91
CA CYS A 53 12.98 28.58 25.77
C CYS A 53 13.79 28.01 24.61
N TYR A 54 14.90 27.35 24.94
CA TYR A 54 15.78 26.72 23.96
C TYR A 54 15.45 25.25 23.78
N ASP A 55 15.21 24.83 22.55
CA ASP A 55 15.12 23.42 22.22
C ASP A 55 16.51 22.85 21.86
N TYR A 56 17.23 22.39 22.87
CA TYR A 56 18.58 21.82 22.70
C TYR A 56 18.60 20.43 22.04
N ARG A 57 17.43 19.86 21.75
CA ARG A 57 17.32 18.51 21.22
C ARG A 57 17.60 18.51 19.71
N PRO A 58 18.45 17.59 19.22
CA PRO A 58 18.76 17.53 17.80
C PRO A 58 17.56 17.04 17.00
N LEU A 59 17.33 17.59 15.80
CA LEU A 59 16.27 17.15 14.87
C LEU A 59 16.20 15.61 14.69
N PRO A 60 17.33 14.88 14.56
CA PRO A 60 17.34 13.42 14.56
C PRO A 60 16.56 12.75 15.71
N LEU A 61 16.53 13.35 16.92
CA LEU A 61 15.76 12.81 18.04
C LEU A 61 14.26 12.81 17.74
N TYR A 62 13.72 13.90 17.19
CA TYR A 62 12.30 13.99 16.83
C TYR A 62 11.94 13.03 15.72
N SER A 63 12.78 12.91 14.70
CA SER A 63 12.61 11.90 13.64
C SER A 63 12.58 10.49 14.24
N THR A 64 13.45 10.21 15.20
CA THR A 64 13.51 8.91 15.89
C THR A 64 12.27 8.67 16.74
N LEU A 65 11.79 9.65 17.50
CA LEU A 65 10.58 9.55 18.30
C LEU A 65 9.34 9.32 17.43
N GLY A 66 9.21 10.05 16.32
CA GLY A 66 8.12 9.88 15.37
C GLY A 66 8.15 8.49 14.72
N LEU A 67 9.33 8.04 14.30
CA LEU A 67 9.53 6.70 13.73
C LEU A 67 9.19 5.59 14.74
N ASN A 68 9.62 5.73 16.00
CA ASN A 68 9.29 4.77 17.06
C ASN A 68 7.79 4.73 17.35
N ALA A 69 7.13 5.89 17.42
CA ALA A 69 5.68 5.95 17.61
C ALA A 69 4.93 5.27 16.44
N TYR A 70 5.41 5.48 15.21
CA TYR A 70 4.88 4.83 14.01
C TYR A 70 5.06 3.30 14.05
N ILE A 71 6.28 2.81 14.31
CA ILE A 71 6.57 1.37 14.44
C ILE A 71 5.72 0.74 15.54
N ASN A 72 5.61 1.41 16.70
CA ASN A 72 4.78 0.93 17.80
C ASN A 72 3.31 0.83 17.39
N THR A 73 2.80 1.76 16.60
CA THR A 73 1.42 1.73 16.09
C THR A 73 1.22 0.51 15.18
N LEU A 74 2.15 0.24 14.26
CA LEU A 74 2.08 -0.93 13.38
C LEU A 74 2.20 -2.25 14.17
N HIS A 75 3.08 -2.30 15.17
CA HIS A 75 3.24 -3.49 16.01
C HIS A 75 1.99 -3.76 16.86
N GLN A 76 1.29 -2.71 17.32
CA GLN A 76 0.07 -2.85 18.13
C GLN A 76 -1.12 -3.41 17.36
N SER A 77 -1.15 -3.33 16.03
CA SER A 77 -2.24 -3.92 15.25
C SER A 77 -2.22 -5.44 15.26
N ASN A 78 -1.08 -6.08 15.60
CA ASN A 78 -0.87 -7.53 15.48
C ASN A 78 -1.17 -8.09 14.08
N HIS A 79 -1.14 -7.22 13.06
CA HIS A 79 -1.35 -7.59 11.67
C HIS A 79 -0.06 -8.08 11.03
N THR A 80 -0.22 -8.79 9.91
CA THR A 80 0.92 -9.20 9.09
C THR A 80 1.27 -8.10 8.10
N PHE A 81 2.56 -7.79 7.95
CA PHE A 81 3.06 -6.83 6.99
C PHE A 81 3.88 -7.52 5.89
N VAL A 82 3.68 -7.10 4.65
CA VAL A 82 4.34 -7.66 3.48
C VAL A 82 5.00 -6.52 2.69
N SER A 83 6.27 -6.67 2.36
CA SER A 83 6.96 -5.78 1.42
C SER A 83 7.11 -6.45 0.05
N MET A 84 6.67 -5.76 -1.00
CA MET A 84 6.85 -6.17 -2.40
C MET A 84 7.75 -5.16 -3.13
N LEU A 85 8.92 -5.60 -3.57
CA LEU A 85 9.85 -4.75 -4.34
C LEU A 85 9.46 -4.72 -5.82
N ILE A 86 9.15 -3.53 -6.33
CA ILE A 86 8.67 -3.35 -7.70
C ILE A 86 9.81 -2.94 -8.64
N THR A 87 9.82 -3.53 -9.83
CA THR A 87 10.58 -3.06 -10.99
C THR A 87 9.64 -2.63 -12.12
N ILE A 88 10.03 -1.63 -12.90
CA ILE A 88 9.32 -1.16 -14.09
C ILE A 88 10.28 -1.22 -15.27
N GLY A 89 9.97 -2.03 -16.28
CA GLY A 89 10.87 -2.25 -17.43
C GLY A 89 12.23 -2.81 -17.04
N GLY A 90 12.32 -3.55 -15.93
CA GLY A 90 13.56 -4.09 -15.37
C GLY A 90 14.30 -3.17 -14.39
N GLU A 91 13.96 -1.88 -14.33
CA GLU A 91 14.58 -0.94 -13.40
C GLU A 91 13.91 -0.94 -12.04
N ARG A 92 14.69 -0.81 -10.97
CA ARG A 92 14.17 -0.77 -9.59
C ARG A 92 13.35 0.50 -9.36
N CYS A 93 12.06 0.34 -9.04
CA CYS A 93 11.17 1.46 -8.74
C CYS A 93 11.13 1.76 -7.24
N GLY A 94 10.84 0.74 -6.42
CA GLY A 94 10.70 0.90 -4.97
C GLY A 94 9.82 -0.19 -4.36
N PRO A 95 9.78 -0.32 -3.03
CA PRO A 95 8.89 -1.26 -2.37
C PRO A 95 7.47 -0.69 -2.21
N LEU A 96 6.50 -1.60 -2.09
CA LEU A 96 5.17 -1.39 -1.54
C LEU A 96 5.10 -2.12 -0.19
N LEU A 97 4.71 -1.45 0.89
CA LEU A 97 4.50 -2.06 2.21
C LEU A 97 3.00 -2.20 2.47
N LEU A 98 2.53 -3.44 2.51
CA LEU A 98 1.12 -3.81 2.66
C LEU A 98 0.87 -4.29 4.09
N GLU A 99 -0.23 -3.85 4.69
CA GLU A 99 -0.81 -4.39 5.91
C GLU A 99 -1.97 -5.33 5.54
N LEU A 100 -1.98 -6.53 6.12
CA LEU A 100 -3.03 -7.53 5.93
C LEU A 100 -3.94 -7.57 7.17
N TYR A 101 -5.25 -7.42 6.98
CA TYR A 101 -6.26 -7.42 8.03
C TYR A 101 -6.63 -8.84 8.47
N SER A 102 -5.64 -9.56 9.01
CA SER A 102 -5.75 -10.98 9.38
C SER A 102 -6.71 -11.25 10.54
N ASP A 103 -7.09 -10.23 11.29
CA ASP A 103 -8.12 -10.26 12.34
C ASP A 103 -9.54 -10.35 11.76
N VAL A 104 -9.80 -9.65 10.64
CA VAL A 104 -11.10 -9.60 9.97
C VAL A 104 -11.23 -10.62 8.85
N LEU A 105 -10.13 -10.89 8.13
CA LEU A 105 -10.07 -11.75 6.94
C LEU A 105 -8.92 -12.78 7.02
N PRO A 106 -8.90 -13.63 8.06
CA PRO A 106 -7.81 -14.57 8.30
C PRO A 106 -7.54 -15.51 7.11
N LYS A 107 -8.60 -16.03 6.45
CA LYS A 107 -8.43 -16.99 5.35
C LYS A 107 -7.84 -16.32 4.10
N THR A 108 -8.36 -15.14 3.77
CA THR A 108 -7.91 -14.37 2.60
C THR A 108 -6.48 -13.87 2.80
N CYS A 109 -6.17 -13.35 3.99
CA CYS A 109 -4.83 -12.88 4.36
C CYS A 109 -3.82 -14.03 4.36
N GLU A 110 -4.19 -15.20 4.86
CA GLU A 110 -3.31 -16.38 4.86
C GLU A 110 -3.00 -16.88 3.45
N ASN A 111 -3.99 -16.87 2.54
CA ASN A 111 -3.74 -17.16 1.13
C ASN A 111 -2.69 -16.21 0.53
N PHE A 112 -2.88 -14.90 0.73
CA PHE A 112 -1.94 -13.91 0.21
C PHE A 112 -0.56 -14.03 0.84
N ARG A 113 -0.47 -14.17 2.16
CA ARG A 113 0.78 -14.33 2.92
C ARG A 113 1.57 -15.55 2.43
N ALA A 114 0.92 -16.69 2.26
CA ALA A 114 1.59 -17.91 1.79
C ALA A 114 2.09 -17.79 0.34
N LEU A 115 1.37 -17.07 -0.53
CA LEU A 115 1.84 -16.71 -1.88
C LEU A 115 3.00 -15.69 -1.85
N CYS A 116 3.08 -14.86 -0.81
CA CYS A 116 4.24 -13.99 -0.58
C CYS A 116 5.48 -14.77 -0.15
N THR A 117 5.35 -15.78 0.70
CA THR A 117 6.47 -16.60 1.21
C THR A 117 6.89 -17.71 0.26
N GLY A 118 6.00 -18.18 -0.61
CA GLY A 118 6.25 -19.35 -1.46
C GLY A 118 6.33 -20.66 -0.67
N GLU A 119 5.80 -20.70 0.56
CA GLU A 119 5.87 -21.88 1.43
C GLU A 119 5.13 -23.10 0.85
N LYS A 120 4.10 -22.85 0.03
CA LYS A 120 3.32 -23.87 -0.67
C LYS A 120 3.82 -24.09 -2.11
N LYS A 121 5.10 -24.40 -2.27
CA LYS A 121 5.84 -24.34 -3.55
C LYS A 121 5.07 -24.69 -4.83
N GLU A 122 4.36 -25.82 -4.87
CA GLU A 122 3.61 -26.23 -6.06
C GLU A 122 2.26 -26.88 -5.76
N ILE A 123 1.23 -26.51 -6.54
CA ILE A 123 -0.07 -27.20 -6.59
C ILE A 123 -0.29 -27.68 -8.03
N ARG A 124 -0.59 -28.98 -8.20
CA ARG A 124 -0.85 -29.55 -9.53
C ARG A 124 -2.09 -28.92 -10.15
N LYS A 125 -1.94 -28.42 -11.37
CA LYS A 125 -3.05 -28.00 -12.24
C LYS A 125 -3.60 -29.19 -13.02
N ASN A 126 -2.69 -30.01 -13.55
CA ASN A 126 -2.98 -31.25 -14.26
C ASN A 126 -1.78 -32.22 -14.10
N GLU A 127 -1.71 -33.27 -14.92
CA GLU A 127 -0.63 -34.27 -14.86
C GLU A 127 0.75 -33.72 -15.25
N VAL A 128 0.79 -32.59 -15.97
CA VAL A 128 2.00 -32.04 -16.61
C VAL A 128 2.37 -30.64 -16.07
N GLU A 129 1.39 -29.88 -15.60
CA GLU A 129 1.54 -28.50 -15.13
C GLU A 129 1.25 -28.37 -13.64
N SER A 130 2.07 -27.56 -12.96
CA SER A 130 1.89 -27.12 -11.57
C SER A 130 1.90 -25.59 -11.51
N TYR A 131 1.08 -25.04 -10.62
CA TYR A 131 1.16 -23.63 -10.22
C TYR A 131 2.39 -23.41 -9.35
N ASN A 132 3.23 -22.43 -9.68
CA ASN A 132 4.28 -21.94 -8.80
C ASN A 132 3.67 -20.95 -7.81
N MET A 133 3.41 -21.37 -6.57
CA MET A 133 2.61 -20.61 -5.62
C MET A 133 3.42 -19.48 -4.95
N HIS A 134 3.96 -18.58 -5.76
CA HIS A 134 4.79 -17.48 -5.28
C HIS A 134 4.61 -16.21 -6.13
N TYR A 135 4.35 -15.08 -5.48
CA TYR A 135 4.24 -13.79 -6.16
C TYR A 135 5.56 -13.23 -6.70
N LYS A 136 6.72 -13.72 -6.24
CA LYS A 136 8.01 -13.28 -6.76
C LYS A 136 8.13 -13.64 -8.24
N GLY A 137 8.42 -12.65 -9.05
CA GLY A 137 8.48 -12.76 -10.51
C GLY A 137 7.14 -12.50 -11.20
N THR A 138 6.02 -12.37 -10.49
CA THR A 138 4.72 -12.10 -11.13
C THR A 138 4.59 -10.65 -11.59
N LEU A 139 3.69 -10.43 -12.55
CA LEU A 139 3.44 -9.13 -13.17
C LEU A 139 2.15 -8.48 -12.67
N PHE A 140 2.15 -7.15 -12.67
CA PHE A 140 0.91 -6.37 -12.79
C PHE A 140 0.57 -6.24 -14.27
N PHE A 141 -0.41 -7.02 -14.72
CA PHE A 141 -0.74 -7.15 -16.14
C PHE A 141 -1.89 -6.25 -16.58
N ARG A 142 -2.59 -5.60 -15.64
CA ARG A 142 -3.70 -4.67 -15.93
C ARG A 142 -3.62 -3.43 -15.03
N LEU A 143 -3.75 -2.27 -15.64
CA LEU A 143 -3.68 -0.95 -15.01
C LEU A 143 -4.79 -0.06 -15.58
N VAL A 144 -5.70 0.35 -14.70
CA VAL A 144 -6.77 1.31 -14.98
C VAL A 144 -6.48 2.57 -14.17
N LYS A 145 -6.01 3.63 -14.83
CA LYS A 145 -5.70 4.92 -14.18
C LYS A 145 -6.93 5.46 -13.45
N ASN A 146 -6.75 5.98 -12.24
CA ASN A 146 -7.82 6.38 -11.32
C ASN A 146 -8.82 5.27 -10.98
N GLY A 147 -8.46 3.99 -11.20
CA GLY A 147 -9.26 2.82 -10.89
C GLY A 147 -8.47 1.88 -9.99
N TRP A 148 -7.80 0.91 -10.58
CA TRP A 148 -7.00 -0.08 -9.87
C TRP A 148 -5.83 -0.58 -10.72
N ILE A 149 -4.84 -1.18 -10.06
CA ILE A 149 -3.77 -1.93 -10.70
C ILE A 149 -3.83 -3.39 -10.22
N GLN A 150 -3.82 -4.34 -11.15
CA GLN A 150 -4.07 -5.76 -10.91
C GLN A 150 -2.88 -6.62 -11.32
N GLY A 151 -2.56 -7.62 -10.49
CA GLY A 151 -1.47 -8.55 -10.69
C GLY A 151 -1.69 -9.89 -9.98
N GLY A 152 -0.63 -10.66 -9.80
CA GLY A 152 -0.67 -11.88 -9.00
C GLY A 152 -1.21 -13.13 -9.71
N ASP A 153 -1.18 -13.16 -11.05
CA ASP A 153 -1.36 -14.40 -11.81
C ASP A 153 -0.06 -15.23 -11.71
N VAL A 154 -0.07 -16.21 -10.81
CA VAL A 154 1.09 -17.04 -10.47
C VAL A 154 1.41 -18.12 -11.52
N MET A 155 0.60 -18.24 -12.57
CA MET A 155 0.79 -19.25 -13.61
C MET A 155 1.39 -18.66 -14.88
N TYR A 156 0.70 -17.70 -15.49
CA TYR A 156 1.03 -17.22 -16.84
C TYR A 156 1.34 -15.74 -16.91
N ASN A 157 1.08 -14.97 -15.84
CA ASN A 157 1.22 -13.51 -15.84
C ASN A 157 0.39 -12.81 -16.94
N ARG A 158 -0.78 -13.37 -17.27
CA ARG A 158 -1.68 -12.83 -18.29
C ARG A 158 -3.04 -12.41 -17.74
N GLY A 159 -3.34 -12.79 -16.50
CA GLY A 159 -4.61 -12.47 -15.84
C GLY A 159 -5.74 -13.44 -16.15
N ASN A 160 -5.45 -14.54 -16.85
CA ASN A 160 -6.44 -15.56 -17.22
C ASN A 160 -6.46 -16.77 -16.28
N ASP A 161 -5.53 -16.84 -15.32
CA ASP A 161 -5.40 -17.98 -14.41
C ASP A 161 -4.91 -17.54 -13.03
N GLY A 162 -4.86 -18.49 -12.11
CA GLY A 162 -4.47 -18.30 -10.73
C GLY A 162 -4.97 -19.46 -9.88
N CYS A 163 -4.32 -19.67 -8.74
CA CYS A 163 -4.67 -20.74 -7.81
C CYS A 163 -4.50 -20.23 -6.39
N SER A 164 -5.40 -20.61 -5.49
CA SER A 164 -5.25 -20.33 -4.07
C SER A 164 -4.48 -21.45 -3.38
N ILE A 165 -4.00 -21.19 -2.16
CA ILE A 165 -3.34 -22.23 -1.35
C ILE A 165 -4.29 -23.34 -0.85
N TYR A 166 -5.59 -23.19 -1.11
CA TYR A 166 -6.67 -24.10 -0.73
C TYR A 166 -7.18 -24.93 -1.91
N GLY A 167 -6.66 -24.72 -3.11
CA GLY A 167 -7.16 -25.28 -4.37
C GLY A 167 -7.38 -24.19 -5.41
N ARG A 168 -8.05 -24.52 -6.52
CA ARG A 168 -8.20 -23.59 -7.66
C ARG A 168 -8.77 -22.23 -7.25
N THR A 169 -9.86 -22.22 -6.49
CA THR A 169 -10.46 -21.00 -5.94
C THR A 169 -10.97 -21.23 -4.52
N PHE A 170 -11.25 -20.15 -3.80
CA PHE A 170 -11.92 -20.15 -2.50
C PHE A 170 -13.02 -19.08 -2.44
N GLU A 171 -13.88 -19.24 -1.44
CA GLU A 171 -15.06 -18.41 -1.22
C GLU A 171 -14.75 -16.98 -0.79
N ASP A 172 -15.65 -16.04 -1.09
CA ASP A 172 -15.65 -14.71 -0.47
C ASP A 172 -15.84 -14.85 1.04
N GLU A 173 -14.85 -14.43 1.82
CA GLU A 173 -14.86 -14.59 3.28
C GLU A 173 -15.82 -13.61 3.97
N ASN A 174 -15.66 -12.30 3.72
CA ASN A 174 -16.64 -11.26 4.06
C ASN A 174 -16.34 -9.94 3.29
N PHE A 175 -17.20 -8.93 3.47
CA PHE A 175 -17.11 -7.62 2.83
C PHE A 175 -17.07 -6.46 3.84
N ALA A 176 -16.44 -6.69 5.00
CA ALA A 176 -16.36 -5.71 6.09
C ALA A 176 -15.54 -4.47 5.70
N ILE A 177 -14.51 -4.66 4.87
CA ILE A 177 -13.60 -3.60 4.42
C ILE A 177 -14.17 -2.97 3.14
N LYS A 178 -14.16 -1.64 3.08
CA LYS A 178 -14.69 -0.86 1.97
C LYS A 178 -13.56 -0.41 1.04
N HIS A 179 -13.88 -0.25 -0.24
CA HIS A 179 -12.99 0.34 -1.24
C HIS A 179 -13.14 1.87 -1.23
N ASP A 180 -12.98 2.48 -0.05
CA ASP A 180 -13.31 3.88 0.21
C ASP A 180 -12.17 4.85 -0.15
N ARG A 181 -10.96 4.34 -0.42
CA ARG A 181 -9.74 5.13 -0.66
C ARG A 181 -8.77 4.48 -1.63
N ARG A 182 -7.71 5.22 -1.96
CA ARG A 182 -6.53 4.73 -2.69
C ARG A 182 -5.70 3.80 -1.80
N GLY A 183 -5.13 2.75 -2.37
CA GLY A 183 -4.23 1.83 -1.68
C GLY A 183 -4.93 0.65 -0.99
N ILE A 184 -6.23 0.43 -1.19
CA ILE A 184 -6.92 -0.76 -0.67
C ILE A 184 -6.47 -1.99 -1.46
N LEU A 185 -6.04 -3.03 -0.74
CA LEU A 185 -5.65 -4.32 -1.30
C LEU A 185 -6.85 -5.26 -1.30
N SER A 186 -7.17 -5.83 -2.47
CA SER A 186 -8.39 -6.62 -2.65
C SER A 186 -8.19 -7.79 -3.62
N MET A 187 -8.96 -8.85 -3.42
CA MET A 187 -8.91 -10.05 -4.28
C MET A 187 -9.61 -9.77 -5.61
N ALA A 188 -8.93 -10.12 -6.71
CA ALA A 188 -9.60 -10.22 -8.00
C ALA A 188 -10.31 -11.57 -8.10
N ASN A 189 -11.52 -11.58 -8.67
CA ASN A 189 -12.31 -12.78 -8.88
C ASN A 189 -13.02 -12.75 -10.24
N ALA A 190 -13.52 -13.90 -10.68
CA ALA A 190 -14.29 -14.09 -11.91
C ALA A 190 -15.79 -14.30 -11.61
N GLY A 191 -16.27 -13.71 -10.51
CA GLY A 191 -17.60 -13.94 -9.95
C GLY A 191 -17.54 -14.38 -8.49
N ARG A 192 -18.71 -14.48 -7.85
CA ARG A 192 -18.82 -14.83 -6.43
C ARG A 192 -18.08 -16.13 -6.10
N HIS A 193 -17.35 -16.13 -5.00
CA HIS A 193 -16.63 -17.28 -4.47
C HIS A 193 -15.58 -17.89 -5.44
N THR A 194 -14.93 -17.04 -6.23
CA THR A 194 -13.88 -17.46 -7.18
C THR A 194 -12.53 -16.79 -6.92
N ASN A 195 -12.22 -16.49 -5.64
CA ASN A 195 -10.95 -15.89 -5.27
C ASN A 195 -9.80 -16.88 -5.52
N GLY A 196 -8.72 -16.44 -6.15
CA GLY A 196 -7.55 -17.26 -6.48
C GLY A 196 -6.26 -16.67 -5.92
N SER A 197 -5.29 -16.43 -6.80
CA SER A 197 -4.06 -15.69 -6.48
C SER A 197 -4.08 -14.23 -6.91
N GLN A 198 -4.92 -13.87 -7.88
CA GLN A 198 -4.92 -12.53 -8.43
C GLN A 198 -5.47 -11.51 -7.41
N PHE A 199 -4.85 -10.34 -7.39
CA PHE A 199 -5.22 -9.25 -6.49
C PHE A 199 -5.11 -7.91 -7.23
N PHE A 200 -5.70 -6.88 -6.64
CA PHE A 200 -5.52 -5.51 -7.09
C PHE A 200 -5.30 -4.55 -5.94
N ILE A 201 -4.71 -3.39 -6.26
CA ILE A 201 -4.57 -2.25 -5.38
C ILE A 201 -5.39 -1.10 -5.99
N THR A 202 -6.27 -0.48 -5.20
CA THR A 202 -7.06 0.66 -5.68
C THR A 202 -6.18 1.87 -5.89
N LEU A 203 -6.45 2.62 -6.95
CA LEU A 203 -5.80 3.89 -7.28
C LEU A 203 -6.70 5.09 -6.93
N ALA A 204 -7.98 4.84 -6.70
CA ALA A 204 -8.95 5.81 -6.21
C ALA A 204 -10.05 5.08 -5.40
N PRO A 205 -10.89 5.80 -4.64
CA PRO A 205 -12.12 5.23 -4.08
C PRO A 205 -12.95 4.54 -5.16
N THR A 206 -13.34 3.29 -4.92
CA THR A 206 -14.13 2.45 -5.85
C THR A 206 -15.32 1.77 -5.15
N PRO A 207 -16.29 2.51 -4.57
CA PRO A 207 -17.36 1.91 -3.75
C PRO A 207 -18.26 0.91 -4.48
N TRP A 208 -18.29 0.95 -5.82
CA TRP A 208 -19.02 -0.02 -6.63
C TRP A 208 -18.42 -1.43 -6.58
N MET A 209 -17.18 -1.57 -6.10
CA MET A 209 -16.51 -2.85 -5.83
C MET A 209 -16.94 -3.46 -4.49
N ASP A 210 -17.59 -2.69 -3.63
CA ASP A 210 -18.03 -3.16 -2.31
C ASP A 210 -19.05 -4.29 -2.48
N ASN A 211 -18.86 -5.36 -1.69
CA ASN A 211 -19.66 -6.60 -1.76
C ASN A 211 -19.51 -7.41 -3.05
N VAL A 212 -18.56 -7.04 -3.92
CA VAL A 212 -18.21 -7.81 -5.12
C VAL A 212 -16.81 -8.42 -4.98
N TYR A 213 -15.87 -7.65 -4.43
CA TYR A 213 -14.49 -8.07 -4.20
C TYR A 213 -14.16 -8.00 -2.71
N VAL A 214 -13.36 -8.96 -2.24
CA VAL A 214 -12.94 -9.04 -0.84
C VAL A 214 -11.71 -8.18 -0.65
N ALA A 215 -11.87 -6.99 -0.05
CA ALA A 215 -10.78 -6.14 0.39
C ALA A 215 -10.20 -6.68 1.70
N PHE A 216 -8.91 -6.96 1.76
CA PHE A 216 -8.27 -7.69 2.88
C PHE A 216 -7.01 -7.03 3.44
N GLY A 217 -6.71 -5.83 2.99
CA GLY A 217 -5.56 -5.08 3.48
C GLY A 217 -5.47 -3.70 2.87
N ARG A 218 -4.35 -3.03 3.13
CA ARG A 218 -4.04 -1.73 2.54
C ARG A 218 -2.55 -1.51 2.37
N LEU A 219 -2.22 -0.53 1.55
CA LEU A 219 -0.88 0.02 1.42
C LEU A 219 -0.62 1.03 2.55
N VAL A 220 0.51 0.85 3.24
CA VAL A 220 0.94 1.66 4.38
C VAL A 220 2.09 2.58 3.97
N GLU A 221 3.04 2.07 3.18
CA GLU A 221 4.13 2.84 2.58
C GLU A 221 4.31 2.49 1.09
N GLY A 222 4.83 3.45 0.34
CA GLY A 222 5.17 3.28 -1.07
C GLY A 222 4.30 4.10 -2.01
N SER A 223 3.80 5.26 -1.56
CA SER A 223 2.96 6.14 -2.41
C SER A 223 3.66 6.52 -3.70
N MET A 224 4.92 6.95 -3.63
CA MET A 224 5.72 7.29 -4.80
C MET A 224 5.93 6.09 -5.75
N THR A 225 6.01 4.87 -5.22
CA THR A 225 6.11 3.65 -6.04
C THR A 225 4.80 3.42 -6.78
N LEU A 226 3.66 3.52 -6.08
CA LEU A 226 2.35 3.34 -6.69
C LEU A 226 2.04 4.42 -7.74
N ASP A 227 2.43 5.68 -7.49
CA ASP A 227 2.28 6.78 -8.44
C ASP A 227 3.06 6.51 -9.73
N LYS A 228 4.34 6.10 -9.62
CA LYS A 228 5.15 5.71 -10.77
C LYS A 228 4.57 4.52 -11.54
N MET A 229 3.99 3.55 -10.83
CA MET A 229 3.30 2.41 -11.47
C MET A 229 2.07 2.88 -12.26
N GLU A 230 1.28 3.79 -11.70
CA GLU A 230 0.08 4.33 -12.36
C GLU A 230 0.41 5.23 -13.57
N GLU A 231 1.56 5.89 -13.57
CA GLU A 231 2.00 6.72 -14.70
C GLU A 231 2.41 5.91 -15.93
N VAL A 232 2.70 4.61 -15.78
CA VAL A 232 3.13 3.74 -16.88
C VAL A 232 2.09 3.76 -18.01
N PRO A 233 2.51 4.07 -19.26
CA PRO A 233 1.62 4.01 -20.42
C PRO A 233 1.03 2.62 -20.62
N THR A 234 -0.23 2.55 -21.06
CA THR A 234 -0.94 1.29 -21.28
C THR A 234 -1.47 1.18 -22.70
N GLU A 235 -1.61 -0.05 -23.19
CA GLU A 235 -2.35 -0.41 -24.39
C GLU A 235 -3.46 -1.38 -23.97
N ASN A 236 -4.73 -1.01 -24.16
CA ASN A 236 -5.89 -1.78 -23.67
C ASN A 236 -5.77 -2.17 -22.18
N GLU A 237 -5.44 -1.19 -21.34
CA GLU A 237 -5.21 -1.36 -19.90
C GLU A 237 -3.99 -2.24 -19.54
N ARG A 238 -3.24 -2.76 -20.51
CA ARG A 238 -2.01 -3.52 -20.26
C ARG A 238 -0.80 -2.57 -20.22
N PRO A 239 0.02 -2.55 -19.16
CA PRO A 239 1.24 -1.75 -19.13
C PRO A 239 2.19 -2.07 -20.28
N ILE A 240 2.69 -1.04 -20.97
CA ILE A 240 3.66 -1.20 -22.08
C ILE A 240 5.01 -1.67 -21.52
N LYS A 241 5.43 -1.11 -20.39
CA LYS A 241 6.59 -1.59 -19.63
C LYS A 241 6.11 -2.59 -18.60
N GLU A 242 6.79 -3.73 -18.51
CA GLU A 242 6.48 -4.72 -17.48
C GLU A 242 6.65 -4.13 -16.08
N ILE A 243 5.59 -4.20 -15.28
CA ILE A 243 5.63 -3.88 -13.85
C ILE A 243 5.67 -5.22 -13.11
N ARG A 244 6.79 -5.50 -12.45
CA ARG A 244 7.09 -6.82 -11.89
C ARG A 244 7.35 -6.75 -10.38
N ILE A 245 6.87 -7.77 -9.68
CA ILE A 245 7.25 -8.04 -8.28
C ILE A 245 8.60 -8.76 -8.30
N SER A 246 9.69 -8.02 -8.09
CA SER A 246 11.05 -8.55 -8.15
C SER A 246 11.47 -9.33 -6.90
N ASP A 247 10.91 -8.97 -5.74
CA ASP A 247 11.15 -9.64 -4.46
C ASP A 247 9.97 -9.42 -3.51
N VAL A 248 9.73 -10.37 -2.60
CA VAL A 248 8.65 -10.30 -1.61
C VAL A 248 9.17 -10.78 -0.26
N ARG A 249 8.79 -10.10 0.83
CA ARG A 249 9.20 -10.44 2.19
C ARG A 249 8.08 -10.18 3.18
N ILE A 250 7.95 -11.05 4.18
CA ILE A 250 7.21 -10.71 5.40
C ILE A 250 8.09 -9.77 6.22
N VAL A 251 7.49 -8.73 6.78
CA VAL A 251 8.19 -7.69 7.53
C VAL A 251 7.70 -7.69 8.96
N ASP A 252 8.63 -7.76 9.92
CA ASP A 252 8.33 -7.32 11.28
C ASP A 252 8.38 -5.79 11.30
N PRO A 253 7.34 -5.08 11.77
CA PRO A 253 7.37 -3.63 11.89
C PRO A 253 8.61 -3.07 12.58
N LYS A 254 9.24 -3.83 13.50
CA LYS A 254 10.49 -3.43 14.17
C LYS A 254 11.67 -3.30 13.21
N ASP A 255 11.68 -4.05 12.12
CA ASP A 255 12.76 -4.04 11.13
C ASP A 255 12.69 -2.84 10.17
N LEU A 256 11.56 -2.12 10.16
CA LEU A 256 11.38 -0.90 9.35
C LEU A 256 12.35 0.21 9.75
N SER A 257 12.86 0.21 10.99
CA SER A 257 13.80 1.23 11.48
C SER A 257 15.15 1.24 10.76
N THR A 258 15.47 0.17 10.01
CA THR A 258 16.82 -0.05 9.44
C THR A 258 17.04 0.63 8.08
N LYS A 259 16.06 1.38 7.55
CA LYS A 259 16.11 1.97 6.19
C LYS A 259 16.25 3.49 6.13
N LEU A 260 16.51 4.16 7.25
CA LEU A 260 16.74 5.60 7.29
C LEU A 260 18.12 5.91 7.89
N VAL A 261 19.17 5.54 7.15
CA VAL A 261 20.50 6.16 7.20
C VAL A 261 20.92 6.47 5.77
#